data_AF-A0A645I6L7-F1
#
_entry.id   AF-A0A645I6L7-F1
#
_cell.length_a   1.000
_cell.length_b   1.000
_cell.length_c   1.000
_cell.angle_alpha   90.00
_cell.angle_beta   90.00
_cell.angle_gamma   90.00
#
_symmetry.space_group_name_H-M   'P 1'
#
loop_
_entity.id
_entity.type
_entity.pdbx_description
1 polymer ?
#
loop_
_entity_poly.entity_id
_entity_poly.type
_entity_poly.pdbx_seq_one_letter_code
_entity_poly.pdbx_strand_id
1 'polypeptide(L)'
;MRDEPAARARVAEASMICGLAFAQSGLGAVHGIAHPLGSLLHIPHGVACAVLLPAVLRFNAAHLSDFAAAAGYRDAAALIEATIELRRELELPENFKPWGLSAAHYGFIVANCRSGSMKSNPAELSDAEVVAILEELS
;
A
#
# COMPACT_ATOMS: atom_id res chain seq x y z
N MET A 1 7.22 -7.01 23.17
CA MET A 1 7.09 -6.23 21.91
C MET A 1 5.83 -5.37 21.82
N ARG A 2 4.60 -5.89 22.02
CA ARG A 2 3.35 -5.13 21.70
C ARG A 2 3.01 -3.93 22.61
N ASP A 3 3.66 -3.73 23.75
CA ASP A 3 3.35 -2.59 24.63
C ASP A 3 4.57 -1.98 25.37
N GLU A 4 5.70 -1.88 24.67
CA GLU A 4 6.89 -1.25 25.25
C GLU A 4 6.90 0.26 24.93
N PRO A 5 7.04 1.15 25.93
CA PRO A 5 7.05 2.60 25.72
C PRO A 5 8.07 3.05 24.65
N ALA A 6 9.23 2.42 24.62
CA ALA A 6 10.26 2.68 23.62
C ALA A 6 9.81 2.32 22.19
N ALA A 7 9.08 1.21 22.01
CA ALA A 7 8.53 0.82 20.71
C ALA A 7 7.45 1.81 20.26
N ARG A 8 6.55 2.23 21.15
CA ARG A 8 5.53 3.25 20.85
C ARG A 8 6.16 4.58 20.43
N ALA A 9 7.20 5.03 21.14
CA ALA A 9 7.92 6.26 20.81
C ALA A 9 8.55 6.19 19.41
N ARG A 10 9.18 5.06 19.07
CA ARG A 10 9.79 4.86 17.74
C ARG A 10 8.76 4.83 16.61
N VAL A 11 7.60 4.21 16.83
CA VAL A 11 6.50 4.22 15.84
C VAL A 11 5.93 5.62 15.66
N ALA A 12 5.76 6.38 16.75
CA ALA A 12 5.30 7.76 16.69
C ALA A 12 6.29 8.67 15.93
N GLU A 13 7.58 8.54 16.21
CA GLU A 13 8.65 9.23 15.48
C GLU A 13 8.65 8.86 13.99
N ALA A 14 8.61 7.57 13.67
CA ALA A 14 8.56 7.09 12.28
C ALA A 14 7.33 7.63 11.53
N SER A 15 6.17 7.66 12.19
CA SER A 15 4.94 8.22 11.63
C SER A 15 5.07 9.72 11.33
N MET A 16 5.66 10.49 12.25
CA MET A 16 5.90 11.91 12.04
C MET A 16 6.86 12.16 10.88
N ILE A 17 7.99 11.44 10.82
CA ILE A 17 8.98 11.57 9.73
C ILE A 17 8.34 11.20 8.39
N CYS A 18 7.55 10.13 8.33
CA CYS A 18 6.80 9.73 7.15
C CYS A 18 5.84 10.84 6.69
N GLY A 19 5.11 11.45 7.63
CA GLY A 19 4.23 12.60 7.39
C GLY A 19 4.94 13.77 6.72
N LEU A 20 6.12 14.13 7.22
CA LEU A 20 6.95 15.19 6.63
C LEU A 20 7.42 14.82 5.21
N ALA A 21 7.80 13.56 4.99
CA ALA A 21 8.28 13.09 3.70
C ALA A 21 7.18 13.12 2.63
N PHE A 22 6.00 12.53 2.88
CA PHE A 22 4.95 12.49 1.87
C PHE A 22 4.26 13.86 1.66
N ALA A 23 4.32 14.76 2.64
CA ALA A 23 3.83 16.13 2.48
C ALA A 23 4.58 16.90 1.38
N GLN A 24 5.83 16.52 1.08
CA GLN A 24 6.67 17.15 0.06
C GLN A 24 6.77 16.32 -1.23
N SER A 25 6.73 14.99 -1.12
CA SER A 25 6.96 14.08 -2.26
C SER A 25 5.67 13.50 -2.85
N GLY A 26 4.54 13.65 -2.17
CA GLY A 26 3.31 12.95 -2.51
C GLY A 26 3.33 11.49 -2.06
N LEU A 27 2.45 10.69 -2.65
CA LEU A 27 2.23 9.28 -2.29
C LEU A 27 2.38 8.40 -3.54
N GLY A 28 1.41 7.53 -3.82
CA GLY A 28 1.48 6.63 -4.97
C GLY A 28 0.19 5.84 -5.17
N ALA A 29 0.29 4.78 -5.97
CA ALA A 29 -0.87 3.97 -6.36
C ALA A 29 -1.58 3.31 -5.18
N VAL A 30 -0.88 2.97 -4.08
CA VAL A 30 -1.50 2.44 -2.85
C VAL A 30 -2.61 3.38 -2.36
N HIS A 31 -2.31 4.65 -2.15
CA HIS A 31 -3.31 5.62 -1.68
C HIS A 31 -4.34 5.96 -2.76
N GLY A 32 -3.90 5.99 -4.03
CA GLY A 32 -4.79 6.15 -5.17
C GLY A 32 -5.93 5.13 -5.19
N ILE A 33 -5.61 3.85 -4.98
CA ILE A 33 -6.60 2.75 -4.97
C ILE A 33 -7.32 2.67 -3.62
N ALA A 34 -6.62 2.88 -2.50
CA ALA A 34 -7.19 2.74 -1.16
C ALA A 34 -8.34 3.73 -0.88
N HIS A 35 -8.31 4.95 -1.43
CA HIS A 35 -9.36 5.94 -1.21
C HIS A 35 -10.74 5.51 -1.72
N PRO A 36 -10.95 5.21 -3.03
CA PRO A 36 -12.25 4.76 -3.52
C PRO A 36 -12.64 3.39 -2.95
N LEU A 37 -11.68 2.49 -2.73
CA LEU A 37 -11.93 1.18 -2.14
C LEU A 37 -12.44 1.30 -0.69
N GLY A 38 -11.81 2.14 0.13
CA GLY A 38 -12.25 2.43 1.50
C GLY A 38 -13.58 3.19 1.54
N SER A 39 -13.82 4.11 0.60
CA SER A 39 -15.09 4.82 0.49
C SER A 39 -16.26 3.90 0.15
N LEU A 40 -16.04 2.87 -0.67
CA LEU A 40 -17.09 1.96 -1.14
C LEU A 40 -17.37 0.85 -0.14
N LEU A 41 -16.33 0.28 0.47
CA LEU A 41 -16.43 -0.93 1.31
C LEU A 41 -16.22 -0.65 2.80
N HIS A 42 -16.10 0.63 3.19
CA HIS A 42 -15.88 1.06 4.58
C HIS A 42 -14.66 0.39 5.25
N ILE A 43 -13.62 0.14 4.47
CA ILE A 43 -12.37 -0.48 4.94
C ILE A 43 -11.55 0.58 5.72
N PRO A 44 -11.06 0.26 6.94
CA PRO A 44 -10.15 1.16 7.64
C PRO A 44 -8.93 1.50 6.77
N HIS A 45 -8.63 2.78 6.61
CA HIS A 45 -7.65 3.25 5.62
C HIS A 45 -6.28 2.57 5.74
N GLY A 46 -5.74 2.44 6.95
CA GLY A 46 -4.46 1.76 7.19
C GLY A 46 -4.46 0.29 6.76
N VAL A 47 -5.59 -0.40 6.94
CA VAL A 47 -5.77 -1.79 6.49
C VAL A 47 -5.81 -1.84 4.96
N ALA A 48 -6.56 -0.95 4.31
CA ALA A 48 -6.59 -0.86 2.85
C ALA A 48 -5.20 -0.66 2.25
N CYS A 49 -4.45 0.32 2.78
CA CYS A 49 -3.09 0.58 2.35
C CYS A 49 -2.18 -0.62 2.58
N ALA A 50 -2.26 -1.27 3.75
CA ALA A 50 -1.41 -2.41 4.07
C ALA A 50 -1.70 -3.63 3.17
N VAL A 51 -2.96 -3.91 2.85
CA VAL A 51 -3.35 -5.02 1.95
C VAL A 51 -2.86 -4.77 0.52
N LEU A 52 -2.97 -3.54 0.02
CA LEU A 52 -2.52 -3.16 -1.33
C LEU A 52 -1.00 -3.11 -1.48
N LEU A 53 -0.27 -2.81 -0.39
CA LEU A 53 1.14 -2.44 -0.46
C LEU A 53 2.02 -3.48 -1.17
N PRO A 54 1.96 -4.80 -0.87
CA PRO A 54 2.81 -5.78 -1.56
C PRO A 54 2.56 -5.84 -3.06
N ALA A 55 1.30 -5.80 -3.50
CA ALA A 55 0.94 -5.84 -4.92
C ALA A 55 1.45 -4.61 -5.69
N VAL A 56 1.30 -3.43 -5.10
CA VAL A 56 1.80 -2.19 -5.69
C VAL A 56 3.34 -2.12 -5.67
N LEU A 57 4.00 -2.62 -4.63
CA LEU A 57 5.46 -2.69 -4.61
C LEU A 57 6.00 -3.65 -5.68
N ARG A 58 5.33 -4.79 -5.92
CA ARG A 58 5.67 -5.69 -7.04
C ARG A 58 5.57 -4.99 -8.38
N PHE A 59 4.50 -4.22 -8.59
CA PHE A 59 4.35 -3.41 -9.81
C PHE A 59 5.50 -2.40 -9.96
N ASN A 60 5.85 -1.72 -8.87
CA ASN A 60 6.90 -0.71 -8.87
C ASN A 60 8.33 -1.28 -8.78
N ALA A 61 8.53 -2.61 -8.78
CA ALA A 61 9.79 -3.24 -8.38
C ALA A 61 11.03 -2.72 -9.14
N ALA A 62 10.87 -2.40 -10.43
CA ALA A 62 11.95 -1.84 -11.27
C ALA A 62 12.46 -0.46 -10.78
N HIS A 63 11.69 0.24 -9.95
CA HIS A 63 12.00 1.56 -9.41
C HIS A 63 12.40 1.54 -7.93
N LEU A 64 12.52 0.36 -7.32
CA LEU A 64 12.73 0.21 -5.88
C LEU A 64 14.16 -0.13 -5.47
N SER A 65 15.12 -0.29 -6.39
CA SER A 65 16.50 -0.71 -6.04
C SER A 65 17.15 0.21 -5.01
N ASP A 66 17.11 1.52 -5.26
CA ASP A 66 17.77 2.51 -4.42
C ASP A 66 17.07 2.66 -3.08
N PHE A 67 15.73 2.59 -3.10
CA PHE A 67 14.92 2.60 -1.89
C PHE A 67 15.15 1.35 -1.03
N ALA A 68 15.21 0.18 -1.64
CA ALA A 68 15.49 -1.08 -0.94
C ALA A 68 16.86 -1.03 -0.25
N ALA A 69 17.89 -0.57 -0.97
CA ALA A 69 19.23 -0.40 -0.41
C ALA A 69 19.25 0.60 0.76
N ALA A 70 18.60 1.76 0.60
CA ALA A 70 18.49 2.78 1.65
C ALA A 70 17.72 2.27 2.89
N ALA A 71 16.73 1.40 2.68
CA ALA A 71 15.96 0.75 3.74
C ALA A 71 16.66 -0.48 4.35
N GLY A 72 17.89 -0.81 3.91
CA GLY A 72 18.70 -1.91 4.45
C GLY A 72 18.39 -3.29 3.87
N TYR A 73 17.67 -3.36 2.76
CA TYR A 73 17.35 -4.60 2.05
C TYR A 73 18.32 -4.82 0.87
N ARG A 74 18.54 -6.10 0.53
CA ARG A 74 19.43 -6.48 -0.57
C ARG A 74 18.91 -6.04 -1.94
N ASP A 75 17.60 -6.11 -2.13
CA ASP A 75 16.92 -5.78 -3.37
C ASP A 75 15.42 -5.52 -3.11
N ALA A 76 14.69 -5.14 -4.16
CA ALA A 76 13.26 -4.90 -4.10
C ALA A 76 12.46 -6.14 -3.65
N ALA A 77 12.91 -7.34 -4.03
CA ALA A 77 12.22 -8.58 -3.66
C ALA A 77 12.31 -8.84 -2.14
N ALA A 78 13.47 -8.61 -1.54
CA ALA A 78 13.67 -8.71 -0.09
C ALA A 78 12.82 -7.69 0.69
N LEU A 79 12.71 -6.45 0.19
CA LEU A 79 11.83 -5.43 0.77
C LEU A 79 10.35 -5.85 0.69
N ILE A 80 9.91 -6.39 -0.45
CA ILE A 80 8.54 -6.86 -0.65
C ILE A 80 8.23 -8.01 0.29
N GLU A 81 9.13 -8.99 0.42
CA GLU A 81 8.93 -10.12 1.33
C GLU A 81 8.85 -9.66 2.79
N ALA A 82 9.76 -8.78 3.22
CA ALA A 82 9.72 -8.22 4.58
C ALA A 82 8.41 -7.47 4.85
N THR A 83 7.83 -6.82 3.83
CA THR A 83 6.51 -6.18 3.95
C THR A 83 5.39 -7.21 4.13
N ILE A 84 5.46 -8.34 3.43
CA ILE A 84 4.51 -9.45 3.56
C ILE A 84 4.64 -10.11 4.94
N GLU A 85 5.86 -10.37 5.39
CA GLU A 85 6.14 -10.92 6.73
C GLU A 85 5.63 -10.01 7.84
N LEU A 86 5.92 -8.70 7.78
CA LEU A 86 5.42 -7.74 8.75
C LEU A 86 3.88 -7.73 8.81
N ARG A 87 3.20 -7.82 7.67
CA ARG A 87 1.73 -7.92 7.64
C ARG A 87 1.22 -9.17 8.35
N ARG A 88 1.89 -10.31 8.15
CA ARG A 88 1.55 -11.58 8.84
C ARG A 88 1.79 -11.46 10.35
N GLU A 89 2.90 -10.88 10.78
CA GLU A 89 3.21 -10.66 12.21
C GLU A 89 2.20 -9.74 12.91
N LEU A 90 1.67 -8.76 12.16
CA LEU A 90 0.63 -7.84 12.61
C LEU A 90 -0.79 -8.41 12.46
N GLU A 91 -0.93 -9.66 12.02
CA GLU A 91 -2.21 -10.35 11.85
C GLU A 91 -3.18 -9.57 10.95
N LEU A 92 -2.63 -8.90 9.93
CA LEU A 92 -3.43 -8.14 8.97
C LEU A 92 -4.12 -9.08 7.98
N PRO A 93 -5.32 -8.73 7.52
CA PRO A 93 -6.00 -9.48 6.46
C PRO A 93 -5.12 -9.63 5.23
N GLU A 94 -5.20 -10.79 4.57
CA GLU A 94 -4.42 -11.04 3.36
C GLU A 94 -4.98 -10.30 2.14
N ASN A 95 -6.30 -10.16 2.09
CA ASN A 95 -7.07 -9.65 0.95
C ASN A 95 -8.35 -8.92 1.44
N PHE A 96 -9.18 -8.48 0.48
CA PHE A 96 -10.40 -7.73 0.74
C PHE A 96 -11.68 -8.58 0.80
N LYS A 97 -11.59 -9.92 0.78
CA LYS A 97 -12.74 -10.82 0.94
C LYS A 97 -13.62 -10.51 2.15
N PRO A 98 -13.07 -10.19 3.35
CA PRO A 98 -13.90 -9.88 4.51
C PRO A 98 -14.81 -8.66 4.32
N TRP A 99 -14.50 -7.80 3.36
CA TRP A 99 -15.27 -6.61 3.01
C TRP A 99 -16.07 -6.76 1.71
N GLY A 100 -16.06 -7.95 1.09
CA GLY A 100 -16.86 -8.23 -0.10
C GLY A 100 -16.37 -7.55 -1.38
N LEU A 101 -15.06 -7.31 -1.53
CA LEU A 101 -14.52 -6.87 -2.82
C LEU A 101 -14.91 -7.89 -3.91
N SER A 102 -15.38 -7.40 -5.05
CA SER A 102 -15.82 -8.21 -6.18
C SER A 102 -15.74 -7.42 -7.47
N ALA A 103 -15.86 -8.11 -8.61
CA ALA A 103 -15.79 -7.50 -9.93
C ALA A 103 -16.81 -6.36 -10.16
N ALA A 104 -17.94 -6.37 -9.46
CA ALA A 104 -18.93 -5.29 -9.53
C ALA A 104 -18.38 -3.93 -9.05
N HIS A 105 -17.32 -3.94 -8.23
CA HIS A 105 -16.72 -2.74 -7.66
C HIS A 105 -15.59 -2.15 -8.52
N TYR A 106 -15.01 -2.93 -9.44
CA TYR A 106 -13.78 -2.54 -10.13
C TYR A 106 -13.96 -1.29 -10.97
N GLY A 107 -15.07 -1.18 -11.71
CA GLY A 107 -15.35 -0.01 -12.53
C GLY A 107 -15.40 1.29 -11.72
N PHE A 108 -16.01 1.25 -10.53
CA PHE A 108 -16.03 2.41 -9.63
C PHE A 108 -14.62 2.75 -9.12
N ILE A 109 -13.85 1.75 -8.70
CA ILE A 109 -12.50 1.95 -8.15
C ILE A 109 -11.59 2.54 -9.22
N VAL A 110 -11.58 1.98 -10.43
CA VAL A 110 -10.76 2.45 -11.56
C VAL A 110 -11.09 3.90 -11.90
N ALA A 111 -12.38 4.24 -12.03
CA ALA A 111 -12.83 5.59 -12.34
C ALA A 111 -12.41 6.64 -11.29
N ASN A 112 -12.21 6.23 -10.04
CA ASN A 112 -11.96 7.13 -8.91
C ASN A 112 -10.54 7.02 -8.30
N CYS A 113 -9.69 6.12 -8.82
CA CYS A 113 -8.34 5.93 -8.26
C CYS A 113 -7.30 6.94 -8.75
N ARG A 114 -7.65 7.79 -9.73
CA ARG A 114 -6.74 8.72 -10.44
C ARG A 114 -6.47 10.04 -9.70
N SER A 115 -6.36 9.96 -8.37
CA SER A 115 -6.05 11.11 -7.51
C SER A 115 -4.61 11.62 -7.72
N GLY A 116 -4.27 12.77 -7.12
CA GLY A 116 -2.89 13.30 -7.13
C GLY A 116 -1.86 12.29 -6.59
N SER A 117 -2.27 11.41 -5.67
CA SER A 117 -1.42 10.32 -5.17
C SER A 117 -1.06 9.34 -6.28
N MET A 118 -2.03 8.88 -7.08
CA MET A 118 -1.79 7.97 -8.20
C MET A 118 -0.87 8.59 -9.26
N LYS A 119 -1.05 9.88 -9.54
CA LYS A 119 -0.21 10.62 -10.51
C LYS A 119 1.26 10.71 -10.09
N SER A 120 1.55 10.55 -8.80
CA SER A 120 2.91 10.60 -8.25
C SER A 120 3.57 9.21 -8.17
N ASN A 121 2.87 8.14 -8.61
CA ASN A 121 3.44 6.80 -8.62
C ASN A 121 4.62 6.72 -9.61
N PRO A 122 5.74 6.04 -9.27
CA PRO A 122 6.95 6.03 -10.10
C PRO A 122 6.76 5.34 -11.46
N ALA A 123 5.77 4.44 -11.57
CA ALA A 123 5.35 3.83 -12.83
C ALA A 123 3.86 4.10 -13.07
N GLU A 124 3.46 4.34 -14.31
CA GLU A 124 2.04 4.50 -14.64
C GLU A 124 1.33 3.14 -14.56
N LEU A 125 0.27 3.05 -13.76
CA LEU A 125 -0.63 1.88 -13.76
C LEU A 125 -1.78 2.13 -14.73
N SER A 126 -1.91 1.33 -15.77
CA SER A 126 -3.10 1.26 -16.62
C SER A 126 -4.33 0.78 -15.84
N ASP A 127 -5.52 0.99 -16.41
CA ASP A 127 -6.77 0.51 -15.81
C ASP A 127 -6.78 -1.03 -15.69
N ALA A 128 -6.22 -1.74 -16.66
CA ALA A 128 -6.12 -3.20 -16.64
C ALA A 128 -5.20 -3.69 -15.50
N GLU A 129 -4.10 -3.00 -15.23
CA GLU A 129 -3.20 -3.34 -14.12
C GLU A 129 -3.83 -3.05 -12.76
N VAL A 130 -4.60 -1.96 -12.64
CA VAL A 130 -5.39 -1.70 -11.43
C VAL A 130 -6.41 -2.83 -11.21
N VAL A 131 -7.11 -3.27 -12.25
CA VAL A 131 -8.04 -4.40 -12.16
C VAL A 131 -7.33 -5.70 -11.76
N ALA A 132 -6.17 -5.99 -12.34
CA ALA A 132 -5.38 -7.18 -11.99
C ALA A 132 -4.98 -7.20 -10.49
N ILE A 133 -4.62 -6.04 -9.93
CA ILE A 133 -4.35 -5.89 -8.48
C ILE A 133 -5.62 -6.16 -7.66
N LEU A 134 -6.77 -5.63 -8.09
CA LEU A 134 -8.04 -5.84 -7.39
C LEU A 134 -8.49 -7.30 -7.46
N GLU A 135 -8.28 -7.98 -8.58
CA GLU A 135 -8.56 -9.41 -8.76
C GLU A 135 -7.70 -10.28 -7.85
N GLU A 136 -6.39 -9.99 -7.77
CA GLU A 136 -5.48 -10.69 -6.86
C GLU A 136 -5.93 -10.58 -5.39
N LEU A 137 -6.50 -9.44 -5.01
CA LEU A 137 -6.88 -9.10 -3.63
C LEU A 137 -8.38 -9.26 -3.36
N SER A 138 -9.15 -9.84 -4.29
CA SER A 138 -10.59 -10.09 -4.16
C SER A 138 -10.93 -11.45 -3.59
#